data_AF-A0A1J3GKU7-F1
#
_entry.id   AF-A0A1J3GKU7-F1
#
_cell.length_a   1.000
_cell.length_b   1.000
_cell.length_c   1.000
_cell.angle_alpha   90.00
_cell.angle_beta   90.00
_cell.angle_gamma   90.00
#
_symmetry.space_group_name_H-M   'P 1'
#
loop_
_entity.id
_entity.type
_entity.pdbx_description
1 polymer ?
#
loop_
_entity_poly.entity_id
_entity_poly.type
_entity_poly.pdbx_seq_one_letter_code
_entity_poly.pdbx_strand_id
1 'polypeptide(L)'
;GNWRSVPANTGLLRCSKSCRLRWTNYLRPGIKRGNFTQPEEKMIIHLQALLGNRWAAIATYLPQRTDNDIKNYWNTHLKKKLKLKLQNGITN
;
A
#
# COMPACT_ATOMS: atom_id res chain seq x y z
N GLY A 1 11.13 2.92 18.50
CA GLY A 1 10.19 4.06 18.60
C GLY A 1 9.19 3.81 19.72
N ASN A 2 9.24 4.61 20.78
CA ASN A 2 8.34 4.49 21.92
C ASN A 2 7.01 5.20 21.64
N TRP A 3 6.06 4.49 21.01
CA TRP A 3 4.76 5.06 20.65
C TRP A 3 3.84 5.32 21.86
N ARG A 4 4.17 4.80 23.04
CA ARG A 4 3.38 4.99 24.26
C ARG A 4 3.48 6.40 24.82
N SER A 5 4.59 7.10 24.60
CA SER A 5 4.77 8.49 25.06
C SER A 5 4.22 9.53 24.09
N VAL A 6 3.87 9.14 22.86
CA VAL A 6 3.40 10.07 21.82
C VAL A 6 2.12 10.81 22.23
N PRO A 7 1.05 10.15 22.72
CA PRO A 7 -0.18 10.85 23.10
C PRO A 7 0.03 11.83 24.26
N ALA A 8 0.87 11.47 25.23
CA ALA A 8 1.17 12.29 26.41
C ALA A 8 1.94 13.58 26.05
N ASN A 9 2.80 13.52 25.04
CA ASN A 9 3.68 14.64 24.69
C ASN A 9 3.10 15.58 23.61
N THR A 10 2.03 15.20 22.92
CA THR A 10 1.51 15.96 21.76
C THR A 10 0.08 16.50 21.97
N GLY A 11 -0.56 16.21 23.11
CA GLY A 11 -1.96 16.58 23.36
C GLY A 11 -2.96 15.94 22.38
N LEU A 12 -2.54 14.91 21.63
CA LEU A 12 -3.39 14.24 20.65
C LEU A 12 -4.33 13.28 21.38
N LEU A 13 -5.64 13.46 21.20
CA LEU A 13 -6.69 12.53 21.66
C LEU A 13 -6.73 11.25 20.80
N ARG A 14 -5.56 10.61 20.57
CA ARG A 14 -5.41 9.41 19.74
C ARG A 14 -4.56 8.39 20.46
N CYS A 15 -4.94 7.11 20.33
CA CYS A 15 -4.19 6.03 20.94
C CYS A 15 -2.88 5.76 20.19
N SER A 16 -1.89 5.21 20.90
CA SER A 16 -0.56 4.89 20.39
C SER A 16 -0.57 4.04 19.12
N LYS A 17 -1.55 3.13 18.99
CA LYS A 17 -1.74 2.28 17.81
C LYS A 17 -2.11 3.10 16.57
N SER A 18 -3.01 4.06 16.71
CA SER A 18 -3.44 4.95 15.62
C SER A 18 -2.29 5.85 15.16
N CYS A 19 -1.56 6.43 16.12
CA CYS A 19 -0.39 7.26 15.83
C CYS A 19 0.69 6.48 15.08
N ARG A 20 1.00 5.25 15.52
CA ARG A 20 1.94 4.37 14.83
C ARG A 20 1.50 4.09 13.39
N LEU A 21 0.24 3.72 13.18
CA LEU A 21 -0.28 3.41 11.84
C LEU A 21 -0.23 4.64 10.91
N ARG A 22 -0.58 5.81 11.44
CA ARG A 22 -0.50 7.07 10.68
C ARG A 22 0.93 7.36 10.27
N TRP A 23 1.89 7.16 11.16
CA TRP A 23 3.30 7.33 10.85
C TRP A 23 3.78 6.36 9.78
N THR A 24 3.57 5.06 9.98
CA THR A 24 4.06 4.02 9.06
C THR A 24 3.48 4.15 7.66
N ASN A 25 2.24 4.62 7.54
CA ASN A 25 1.54 4.65 6.26
C ASN A 25 1.60 6.00 5.54
N TYR A 26 1.84 7.11 6.24
CA TYR A 26 1.67 8.44 5.65
C TYR A 26 2.73 9.50 6.02
N LEU A 27 3.32 9.42 7.20
CA LEU A 27 4.20 10.49 7.71
C LEU A 27 5.69 10.11 7.71
N ARG A 28 6.04 8.82 7.69
CA ARG A 28 7.43 8.39 7.63
C ARG A 28 8.11 8.99 6.38
N PRO A 29 9.30 9.62 6.52
CA PRO A 29 10.07 10.09 5.38
C PRO A 29 10.36 8.97 4.38
N GLY A 30 10.29 9.28 3.08
CA GLY A 30 10.51 8.31 2.01
C GLY A 30 9.28 7.50 1.62
N ILE A 31 8.06 7.93 1.98
CA ILE A 31 6.82 7.41 1.39
C ILE A 31 6.44 8.25 0.16
N LYS A 32 6.33 7.60 -1.00
CA LYS A 32 5.93 8.25 -2.24
C LYS A 32 4.42 8.40 -2.31
N ARG A 33 3.97 9.65 -2.48
CA ARG A 33 2.55 10.00 -2.62
C ARG A 33 2.16 10.07 -4.10
N GLY A 34 0.93 9.70 -4.39
CA GLY A 34 0.36 9.74 -5.74
C GLY A 34 0.30 8.39 -6.45
N ASN A 35 -0.04 8.43 -7.74
CA ASN A 35 -0.40 7.26 -8.54
C ASN A 35 0.75 6.26 -8.70
N PHE A 36 0.40 4.98 -8.88
CA PHE A 36 1.35 3.95 -9.28
C PHE A 36 1.69 4.10 -10.77
N THR A 37 2.97 3.96 -11.08
CA THR A 37 3.48 3.93 -12.45
C THR A 37 3.19 2.57 -13.09
N GLN A 38 3.12 2.50 -14.43
CA GLN A 38 2.85 1.24 -15.12
C GLN A 38 3.82 0.09 -14.75
N PRO A 39 5.14 0.32 -14.56
CA PRO A 39 6.04 -0.71 -14.06
C PRO A 39 5.68 -1.21 -12.66
N GLU A 40 5.34 -0.29 -11.73
CA GLU A 40 4.88 -0.65 -10.39
C GLU A 40 3.57 -1.46 -10.48
N GLU A 41 2.61 -1.07 -11.33
CA GLU A 41 1.37 -1.83 -11.53
C GLU A 41 1.64 -3.26 -11.99
N LYS A 42 2.51 -3.44 -13.00
CA LYS A 42 2.88 -4.77 -13.52
C LYS A 42 3.52 -5.62 -12.42
N MET A 43 4.40 -5.04 -11.62
CA MET A 43 5.04 -5.71 -10.49
C MET A 43 4.00 -6.15 -9.44
N ILE A 44 3.05 -5.26 -9.09
CA ILE A 44 1.98 -5.58 -8.14
C ILE A 44 1.12 -6.74 -8.66
N ILE A 45 0.73 -6.70 -9.93
CA ILE A 45 -0.08 -7.78 -10.54
C ILE A 45 0.68 -9.11 -10.50
N HIS A 46 1.94 -9.10 -10.93
CA HIS A 46 2.76 -10.31 -10.96
C HIS A 46 2.97 -10.90 -9.56
N LEU A 47 3.36 -10.08 -8.59
CA LEU A 47 3.60 -10.54 -7.22
C LEU A 47 2.30 -10.92 -6.50
N GLN A 48 1.18 -10.26 -6.78
CA GLN A 48 -0.12 -10.67 -6.23
C GLN A 48 -0.54 -12.03 -6.78
N ALA A 49 -0.31 -12.30 -8.08
CA ALA A 49 -0.58 -13.61 -8.65
C ALA A 49 0.29 -14.72 -8.02
N LEU A 50 1.55 -14.41 -7.69
CA LEU A 50 2.50 -15.36 -7.10
C LEU A 50 2.30 -15.56 -5.58
N LEU A 51 2.11 -14.47 -4.83
CA LEU A 51 2.13 -14.46 -3.35
C LEU A 51 0.75 -14.30 -2.73
N GLY A 52 -0.28 -14.00 -3.52
CA GLY A 52 -1.61 -13.64 -3.05
C GLY A 52 -1.62 -12.28 -2.32
N ASN A 53 -2.49 -12.14 -1.32
CA ASN A 53 -2.70 -10.88 -0.59
C ASN A 53 -1.62 -10.60 0.48
N ARG A 54 -0.38 -11.05 0.27
CA ARG A 54 0.75 -10.83 1.19
C ARG A 54 1.36 -9.44 0.99
N TRP A 55 0.59 -8.39 1.24
CA TRP A 55 0.96 -7.01 0.91
C TRP A 55 2.27 -6.53 1.54
N ALA A 56 2.57 -6.95 2.78
CA ALA A 56 3.82 -6.64 3.44
C ALA A 56 5.03 -7.23 2.69
N ALA A 57 4.90 -8.44 2.15
CA ALA A 57 5.94 -9.06 1.32
C ALA A 57 6.04 -8.37 -0.05
N ILE A 58 4.92 -8.03 -0.68
CA ILE A 58 4.92 -7.31 -1.96
C ILE A 58 5.58 -5.93 -1.81
N ALA A 59 5.36 -5.24 -0.68
CA ALA A 59 5.95 -3.93 -0.39
C ALA A 59 7.48 -3.94 -0.33
N THR A 60 8.13 -5.07 -0.05
CA THR A 60 9.60 -5.14 -0.06
C THR A 60 10.19 -4.97 -1.45
N TYR A 61 9.41 -5.19 -2.50
CA TYR A 61 9.82 -5.04 -3.91
C TYR A 61 9.47 -3.67 -4.50
N LEU A 62 8.71 -2.84 -3.79
CA LEU A 62 8.24 -1.54 -4.26
C LEU A 62 8.76 -0.46 -3.31
N PRO A 63 10.00 0.05 -3.54
CA PRO A 63 10.58 1.03 -2.65
C PRO A 63 9.68 2.26 -2.54
N GLN A 64 9.58 2.82 -1.33
CA GLN A 64 8.75 4.00 -1.02
C GLN A 64 7.23 3.77 -1.11
N ARG A 65 6.76 2.56 -1.41
CA ARG A 65 5.34 2.18 -1.32
C ARG A 65 5.08 1.34 -0.09
N THR A 66 3.98 1.61 0.58
CA THR A 66 3.58 0.82 1.76
C THR A 66 2.69 -0.35 1.34
N ASP A 67 2.64 -1.37 2.19
CA ASP A 67 1.70 -2.49 2.05
C ASP A 67 0.24 -2.00 1.97
N ASN A 68 -0.08 -0.94 2.71
CA ASN A 68 -1.38 -0.29 2.66
C ASN A 68 -1.66 0.37 1.31
N ASP A 69 -0.67 1.05 0.71
CA ASP A 69 -0.83 1.66 -0.62
C ASP A 69 -1.11 0.61 -1.69
N ILE A 70 -0.36 -0.50 -1.67
CA ILE A 70 -0.48 -1.59 -2.63
C ILE A 70 -1.86 -2.25 -2.49
N LYS A 71 -2.25 -2.61 -1.26
CA LYS A 71 -3.57 -3.17 -0.96
C LYS A 71 -4.69 -2.25 -1.45
N ASN A 72 -4.58 -0.96 -1.20
CA ASN A 72 -5.59 0.00 -1.62
C ASN A 72 -5.67 0.07 -3.14
N TYR A 73 -4.53 0.25 -3.81
CA TYR A 73 -4.47 0.33 -5.26
C TYR A 73 -4.99 -0.92 -5.96
N TRP A 74 -4.70 -2.10 -5.39
CA TRP A 74 -5.24 -3.36 -5.87
C TRP A 74 -6.77 -3.37 -5.84
N ASN A 75 -7.35 -3.03 -4.69
CA ASN A 75 -8.79 -3.11 -4.48
C ASN A 75 -9.58 -2.03 -5.23
N THR A 76 -9.02 -0.84 -5.42
CA THR A 76 -9.71 0.27 -6.08
C THR A 76 -9.47 0.34 -7.59
N HIS A 77 -8.27 -0.01 -8.08
CA HIS A 77 -7.91 0.15 -9.49
C HIS A 77 -7.63 -1.18 -10.20
N LEU A 78 -6.68 -1.97 -9.71
CA LEU A 78 -6.18 -3.14 -10.48
C LEU A 78 -7.21 -4.25 -10.62
N LYS A 79 -7.94 -4.58 -9.54
CA LYS A 79 -8.96 -5.65 -9.59
C LYS A 79 -10.06 -5.34 -10.60
N LYS A 80 -10.48 -4.07 -10.71
CA LYS A 80 -11.45 -3.62 -11.72
C LYS A 80 -10.84 -3.65 -13.12
N LYS A 81 -9.63 -3.12 -13.29
CA LYS A 81 -8.90 -3.08 -14.57
C LYS A 81 -8.71 -4.48 -15.16
N LEU A 82 -8.34 -5.47 -14.34
CA LEU A 82 -8.14 -6.86 -14.77
C LEU A 82 -9.45 -7.54 -15.19
N LYS A 83 -10.54 -7.33 -14.44
CA LYS A 83 -11.87 -7.85 -14.83
C LYS A 83 -12.32 -7.31 -16.19
N LEU A 84 -12.14 -6.01 -16.43
CA LEU A 84 -12.48 -5.39 -17.71
C LEU A 84 -11.61 -5.92 -18.86
N LYS A 85 -10.30 -6.14 -18.62
CA LYS A 85 -9.42 -6.73 -19.63
C LYS A 85 -9.83 -8.16 -20.02
N LEU A 86 -10.21 -8.98 -19.04
CA LEU A 86 -10.69 -10.35 -19.28
C LEU A 86 -12.02 -10.37 -20.05
N GLN A 87 -12.94 -9.45 -19.74
CA GLN A 87 -14.22 -9.33 -20.46
C GLN A 87 -14.05 -8.86 -21.89
N ASN A 88 -13.03 -8.05 -22.17
CA ASN A 88 -12.79 -7.49 -23.50
C ASN A 88 -11.95 -8.41 -24.42
N GLY A 89 -11.60 -9.62 -24.00
CA GLY A 89 -10.91 -10.61 -24.85
C GLY A 89 -9.50 -10.20 -25.31
N ILE A 90 -8.86 -9.20 -24.69
CA ILE A 90 -7.50 -8.80 -25.04
C ILE A 90 -6.52 -9.68 -24.26
N THR A 91 -6.29 -10.89 -24.76
CA THR A 91 -5.07 -11.65 -24.53
C THR A 91 -3.97 -11.05 -25.40
N ASN A 92 -2.89 -10.55 -24.77
CA ASN A 92 -1.63 -10.33 -25.49
C ASN A 92 -1.10 -11.65 -26.03
#